data_AF-A0A502HLI7-F1
#
_entry.id   AF-A0A502HLI7-F1
#
_cell.length_a   1.000
_cell.length_b   1.000
_cell.length_c   1.000
_cell.angle_alpha   90.00
_cell.angle_beta   90.00
_cell.angle_gamma   90.00
#
_symmetry.space_group_name_H-M   'P 1'
#
loop_
_entity.id
_entity.type
_entity.pdbx_description
1 polymer ?
#
loop_
_entity_poly.entity_id
_entity_poly.type
_entity_poly.pdbx_seq_one_letter_code
_entity_poly.pdbx_strand_id
1 'polypeptide(L)'
;MTIPTPWGVIFKAGAWCWRRVTRALLYKTYSEAHRRWTKRNGFGARWEKLGKHVEYSLYLTKPTDAEPRVSKIAFRAVDAAVVKLDCLFEAEGAGLRYQDAITVHDLDRSPVVFNLTRVPSQDFLSHLKGDIRFSVESYQFRKCSVALQDGQVPEFDSLTSHLSHNWLVSDTWNRRWGAFWNCNSITYAKREIEINWKWGFATRGGSVYTPLSSRRYSKTPFWSLWRRAVVWVMTRPWILTIQFWAAIWSRQFVLDENDRLRRR
;
A
#
# COMPACT_ATOMS: atom_id res chain seq x y z
N MET A 1 -26.59 -32.12 14.35
CA MET A 1 -27.80 -31.28 14.51
C MET A 1 -27.90 -30.34 13.32
N THR A 2 -28.81 -30.62 12.41
CA THR A 2 -29.12 -29.79 11.24
C THR A 2 -29.98 -28.61 11.70
N ILE A 3 -29.48 -27.38 11.54
CA ILE A 3 -30.23 -26.16 11.86
C ILE A 3 -31.48 -26.14 10.98
N PRO A 4 -32.69 -25.91 11.51
CA PRO A 4 -33.92 -25.95 10.72
C PRO A 4 -33.89 -24.87 9.63
N THR A 5 -34.35 -25.26 8.45
CA THR A 5 -34.36 -24.51 7.19
C THR A 5 -34.97 -23.08 7.18
N PRO A 6 -35.86 -22.65 8.12
CA PRO A 6 -36.38 -21.27 8.11
C PRO A 6 -35.36 -20.22 8.57
N TRP A 7 -34.52 -20.57 9.55
CA TRP A 7 -33.54 -19.65 10.13
C TRP A 7 -32.46 -19.29 9.11
N GLY A 8 -32.06 -20.25 8.26
CA GLY A 8 -31.08 -20.03 7.20
C GLY A 8 -31.50 -18.95 6.20
N VAL A 9 -32.80 -18.82 5.91
CA VAL A 9 -33.31 -17.79 4.98
C VAL A 9 -33.32 -16.41 5.65
N ILE A 10 -33.74 -16.33 6.91
CA ILE A 10 -33.73 -15.07 7.69
C ILE A 10 -32.30 -14.55 7.89
N PHE A 11 -31.35 -15.43 8.24
CA PHE A 11 -29.93 -15.06 8.34
C PHE A 11 -29.36 -14.61 7.00
N LYS A 12 -29.72 -15.27 5.89
CA LYS A 12 -29.30 -14.86 4.54
C LYS A 12 -29.87 -13.50 4.14
N ALA A 13 -31.15 -13.25 4.40
CA ALA A 13 -31.81 -11.98 4.13
C ALA A 13 -31.22 -10.84 4.98
N GLY A 14 -31.01 -11.08 6.28
CA GLY A 14 -30.35 -10.14 7.17
C GLY A 14 -28.92 -9.82 6.73
N ALA A 15 -28.12 -10.84 6.40
CA ALA A 15 -26.77 -10.66 5.87
C ALA A 15 -26.75 -9.92 4.53
N TRP A 16 -27.75 -10.14 3.66
CA TRP A 16 -27.91 -9.43 2.39
C TRP A 16 -28.23 -7.95 2.60
N CYS A 17 -29.21 -7.63 3.46
CA CYS A 17 -29.55 -6.27 3.83
C CYS A 17 -28.35 -5.56 4.47
N TRP A 18 -27.68 -6.22 5.42
CA TRP A 18 -26.47 -5.69 6.05
C TRP A 18 -25.35 -5.43 5.04
N ARG A 19 -25.14 -6.33 4.07
CA ARG A 19 -24.16 -6.14 3.00
C ARG A 19 -24.50 -4.92 2.14
N ARG A 20 -25.78 -4.68 1.84
CA ARG A 20 -26.22 -3.49 1.09
C ARG A 20 -26.01 -2.21 1.88
N VAL A 21 -26.43 -2.18 3.15
CA VAL A 21 -26.26 -1.01 4.03
C VAL A 21 -24.77 -0.68 4.22
N THR A 22 -23.96 -1.67 4.55
CA THR A 22 -22.51 -1.47 4.71
C THR A 22 -21.86 -1.03 3.41
N ARG A 23 -22.29 -1.53 2.25
CA ARG A 23 -21.79 -1.05 0.95
C ARG A 23 -22.16 0.42 0.74
N ALA A 24 -23.42 0.81 0.93
CA ALA A 24 -23.84 2.19 0.76
C ALA A 24 -23.06 3.18 1.66
N LEU A 25 -22.81 2.78 2.92
CA LEU A 25 -22.16 3.65 3.91
C LEU A 25 -20.63 3.69 3.81
N LEU A 26 -19.99 2.58 3.46
CA LEU A 26 -18.53 2.43 3.60
C LEU A 26 -17.81 2.40 2.24
N TYR A 27 -18.48 2.02 1.16
CA TYR A 27 -17.83 1.74 -0.13
C TYR A 27 -17.03 2.93 -0.66
N LYS A 28 -17.61 4.14 -0.59
CA LYS A 28 -16.94 5.35 -1.06
C LYS A 28 -15.60 5.58 -0.35
N THR A 29 -15.58 5.46 0.98
CA THR A 29 -14.37 5.67 1.78
C THR A 29 -13.33 4.58 1.53
N TYR A 30 -13.76 3.32 1.42
CA TYR A 30 -12.86 2.20 1.10
C TYR A 30 -12.27 2.33 -0.32
N SER A 31 -13.10 2.68 -1.30
CA SER A 31 -12.68 2.89 -2.67
C SER A 31 -11.70 4.05 -2.78
N GLU A 32 -11.92 5.12 -2.04
CA GLU A 32 -11.04 6.28 -2.06
C GLU A 32 -9.68 5.98 -1.41
N ALA A 33 -9.68 5.31 -0.26
CA ALA A 33 -8.45 4.87 0.40
C ALA A 33 -7.64 3.92 -0.51
N HIS A 34 -8.31 2.94 -1.11
CA HIS A 34 -7.65 2.01 -2.02
C HIS A 34 -7.11 2.71 -3.27
N ARG A 35 -7.89 3.62 -3.88
CA ARG A 35 -7.45 4.40 -5.05
C ARG A 35 -6.18 5.20 -4.77
N ARG A 36 -6.05 5.79 -3.58
CA ARG A 36 -4.84 6.54 -3.19
C ARG A 36 -3.64 5.63 -3.03
N TRP A 37 -3.83 4.48 -2.41
CA TRP A 37 -2.79 3.48 -2.31
C TRP A 37 -2.32 3.03 -3.71
N THR A 38 -3.26 2.75 -4.63
CA THR A 38 -2.96 2.38 -6.01
C THR A 38 -2.29 3.52 -6.78
N LYS A 39 -2.65 4.78 -6.54
CA LYS A 39 -1.97 5.92 -7.17
C LYS A 39 -0.49 6.02 -6.76
N ARG A 40 -0.15 5.67 -5.52
CA ARG A 40 1.22 5.77 -4.99
C ARG A 40 2.08 4.54 -5.26
N ASN A 41 1.46 3.36 -5.33
CA ASN A 41 2.14 2.07 -5.44
C ASN A 41 1.81 1.29 -6.73
N GLY A 42 1.00 1.88 -7.59
CA GLY A 42 0.58 1.29 -8.86
C GLY A 42 1.63 1.41 -9.94
N PHE A 43 1.37 0.72 -11.03
CA PHE A 43 2.19 0.76 -12.23
C PHE A 43 2.29 2.19 -12.79
N GLY A 44 3.51 2.64 -13.11
CA GLY A 44 3.77 3.99 -13.60
C GLY A 44 3.85 5.07 -12.51
N ALA A 45 3.63 4.73 -11.23
CA ALA A 45 3.75 5.69 -10.12
C ALA A 45 5.21 6.02 -9.80
N ARG A 46 6.13 5.10 -10.08
CA ARG A 46 7.58 5.26 -9.87
C ARG A 46 8.34 4.79 -11.10
N TRP A 47 9.37 5.55 -11.45
CA TRP A 47 10.28 5.28 -12.56
C TRP A 47 11.69 5.23 -12.02
N GLU A 48 12.40 4.16 -12.34
CA GLU A 48 13.78 3.91 -11.94
C GLU A 48 14.66 3.89 -13.18
N LYS A 49 15.92 4.33 -13.05
CA LYS A 49 16.84 4.37 -14.18
C LYS A 49 17.41 2.97 -14.45
N LEU A 50 17.35 2.55 -15.71
CA LEU A 50 18.06 1.40 -16.24
C LEU A 50 19.20 1.90 -17.12
N GLY A 51 20.37 2.10 -16.51
CA GLY A 51 21.47 2.81 -17.14
C GLY A 51 21.19 4.31 -17.30
N LYS A 52 21.77 4.92 -18.33
CA LYS A 52 21.70 6.38 -18.54
C LYS A 52 20.49 6.83 -19.37
N HIS A 53 20.06 6.02 -20.34
CA HIS A 53 19.15 6.45 -21.40
C HIS A 53 17.71 5.93 -21.25
N VAL A 54 17.50 4.92 -20.41
CA VAL A 54 16.21 4.25 -20.23
C VAL A 54 15.78 4.35 -18.77
N GLU A 55 14.50 4.57 -18.56
CA GLU A 55 13.83 4.37 -17.28
C GLU A 55 12.79 3.25 -17.40
N TYR A 56 12.57 2.56 -16.29
CA TYR A 56 11.57 1.52 -16.19
C TYR A 56 10.63 1.74 -15.00
N SER A 57 9.40 1.25 -15.14
CA SER A 57 8.45 1.13 -14.05
C SER A 57 8.05 -0.33 -13.94
N LEU A 58 8.27 -0.95 -12.77
CA LEU A 58 7.95 -2.36 -12.53
C LEU A 58 6.74 -2.48 -11.63
N TYR A 59 5.77 -3.29 -12.04
CA TYR A 59 4.65 -3.73 -11.19
C TYR A 59 4.58 -5.25 -11.15
N LEU A 60 5.07 -5.81 -10.05
CA LEU A 60 4.88 -7.21 -9.72
C LEU A 60 3.52 -7.41 -9.05
N THR A 61 2.75 -8.34 -9.60
CA THR A 61 1.38 -8.62 -9.11
C THR A 61 1.37 -9.21 -7.72
N LYS A 62 0.28 -8.94 -7.01
CA LYS A 62 0.07 -9.36 -5.63
C LYS A 62 -1.16 -10.27 -5.55
N PRO A 63 -1.26 -11.13 -4.52
CA PRO A 63 -2.44 -11.95 -4.27
C PRO A 63 -3.71 -11.12 -4.02
N THR A 64 -3.56 -9.85 -3.63
CA THR A 64 -4.65 -8.89 -3.42
C THR A 64 -5.20 -8.30 -4.71
N ASP A 65 -4.51 -8.46 -5.84
CA ASP A 65 -4.94 -7.94 -7.14
C ASP A 65 -6.07 -8.78 -7.73
N ALA A 66 -6.91 -8.12 -8.52
CA ALA A 66 -7.96 -8.77 -9.29
C ALA A 66 -7.37 -9.66 -10.39
N GLU A 67 -8.06 -10.74 -10.72
CA GLU A 67 -7.69 -11.62 -11.82
C GLU A 67 -8.03 -10.96 -13.18
N PRO A 68 -7.21 -11.14 -14.24
CA PRO A 68 -5.99 -11.95 -14.28
C PRO A 68 -4.77 -11.23 -13.67
N ARG A 69 -4.00 -11.96 -12.85
CA ARG A 69 -2.78 -11.44 -12.21
C ARG A 69 -1.60 -11.60 -13.17
N VAL A 70 -1.28 -10.54 -13.90
CA VAL A 70 -0.12 -10.47 -14.78
C VAL A 70 0.81 -9.35 -14.35
N SER A 71 2.07 -9.71 -14.04
CA SER A 71 3.12 -8.74 -13.72
C SER A 71 3.50 -7.94 -14.96
N LYS A 72 3.81 -6.66 -14.79
CA LYS A 72 4.03 -5.72 -15.90
C LYS A 72 5.27 -4.91 -15.67
N ILE A 73 5.91 -4.56 -16.77
CA ILE A 73 7.02 -3.62 -16.80
C ILE A 73 6.79 -2.62 -17.91
N ALA A 74 7.07 -1.35 -17.67
CA ALA A 74 7.08 -0.32 -18.69
C ALA A 74 8.49 0.23 -18.84
N PHE A 75 8.86 0.59 -20.06
CA PHE A 75 10.10 1.29 -20.37
C PHE A 75 9.77 2.61 -21.04
N ARG A 76 10.62 3.61 -20.84
CA ARG A 76 10.61 4.87 -21.60
C ARG A 76 12.03 5.41 -21.71
N ALA A 77 12.30 6.16 -22.77
CA ALA A 77 13.52 6.92 -22.91
C ALA A 77 13.47 8.20 -22.06
N VAL A 78 14.63 8.60 -21.56
CA VAL A 78 14.78 9.81 -20.73
C VAL A 78 15.01 11.03 -21.61
N ASP A 79 16.16 11.05 -22.30
CA ASP A 79 16.65 12.21 -23.02
C ASP A 79 16.63 12.00 -24.55
N ALA A 80 17.23 10.90 -25.01
CA ALA A 80 17.38 10.58 -26.43
C ALA A 80 16.53 9.36 -26.81
N ALA A 81 16.00 9.37 -28.04
CA ALA A 81 15.29 8.21 -28.58
C ALA A 81 16.23 6.99 -28.63
N VAL A 82 15.75 5.87 -28.10
CA VAL A 82 16.47 4.60 -28.10
C VAL A 82 15.87 3.74 -29.20
N VAL A 83 16.69 3.36 -30.18
CA VAL A 83 16.27 2.55 -31.33
C VAL A 83 15.89 1.14 -30.87
N LYS A 84 16.68 0.58 -29.96
CA LYS A 84 16.45 -0.77 -29.44
C LYS A 84 16.94 -0.91 -28.01
N LEU A 85 16.14 -1.57 -27.18
CA LEU A 85 16.53 -2.09 -25.88
C LEU A 85 16.34 -3.60 -25.90
N ASP A 86 17.42 -4.35 -25.67
CA ASP A 86 17.36 -5.78 -25.37
C ASP A 86 17.81 -6.00 -23.94
N CYS A 87 17.04 -6.74 -23.14
CA CYS A 87 17.46 -7.16 -21.81
C CYS A 87 16.77 -8.46 -21.40
N LEU A 88 17.38 -9.15 -20.43
CA LEU A 88 16.80 -10.30 -19.76
C LEU A 88 16.32 -9.86 -18.38
N PHE A 89 15.00 -9.86 -18.15
CA PHE A 89 14.46 -9.69 -16.82
C PHE A 89 14.57 -11.00 -16.06
N GLU A 90 15.22 -10.96 -14.89
CA GLU A 90 15.36 -12.10 -14.00
C GLU A 90 14.75 -11.77 -12.64
N ALA A 91 13.84 -12.60 -12.18
CA ALA A 91 13.29 -12.57 -10.84
C ALA A 91 13.67 -13.84 -10.09
N GLU A 92 13.98 -13.72 -8.81
CA GLU A 92 14.36 -14.84 -7.95
C GLU A 92 13.53 -14.83 -6.69
N GLY A 93 13.14 -16.02 -6.21
CA GLY A 93 12.50 -16.20 -4.92
C GLY A 93 12.38 -17.67 -4.57
N ALA A 94 12.56 -18.00 -3.29
CA ALA A 94 12.48 -19.37 -2.79
C ALA A 94 13.34 -20.41 -3.55
N GLY A 95 14.49 -19.98 -4.08
CA GLY A 95 15.42 -20.83 -4.84
C GLY A 95 15.01 -21.10 -6.29
N LEU A 96 13.94 -20.46 -6.78
CA LEU A 96 13.51 -20.51 -8.17
C LEU A 96 13.89 -19.22 -8.90
N ARG A 97 14.31 -19.36 -10.17
CA ARG A 97 14.63 -18.24 -11.06
C ARG A 97 13.64 -18.20 -12.21
N TYR A 98 13.06 -17.02 -12.43
CA TYR A 98 12.10 -16.74 -13.49
C TYR A 98 12.73 -15.75 -14.45
N GLN A 99 12.68 -16.03 -15.75
CA GLN A 99 13.36 -15.25 -16.77
C GLN A 99 12.43 -14.94 -17.94
N ASP A 100 12.33 -13.66 -18.29
CA ASP A 100 11.65 -13.17 -19.48
C ASP A 100 12.61 -12.30 -20.31
N ALA A 101 12.77 -12.66 -21.59
CA ALA A 101 13.54 -11.87 -22.53
C ALA A 101 12.68 -10.73 -23.07
N ILE A 102 13.21 -9.51 -23.03
CA ILE A 102 12.51 -8.29 -23.38
C ILE A 102 13.28 -7.61 -24.50
N THR A 103 12.58 -7.36 -25.60
CA THR A 103 13.06 -6.55 -26.71
C THR A 103 12.04 -5.45 -26.96
N VAL A 104 12.49 -4.21 -26.92
CA VAL A 104 11.67 -3.03 -27.22
C VAL A 104 12.34 -2.21 -28.31
N HIS A 105 11.55 -1.79 -29.28
CA HIS A 105 11.98 -0.95 -30.40
C HIS A 105 11.41 0.45 -30.27
N ASP A 106 12.13 1.44 -30.82
CA ASP A 106 11.69 2.82 -30.97
C ASP A 106 11.14 3.43 -29.67
N LEU A 107 11.95 3.35 -28.61
CA LEU A 107 11.60 3.88 -27.30
C LEU A 107 11.79 5.40 -27.28
N ASP A 108 10.70 6.12 -27.05
CA ASP A 108 10.66 7.56 -26.84
C ASP A 108 10.22 7.88 -25.40
N ARG A 109 9.69 9.08 -25.15
CA ARG A 109 9.15 9.44 -23.83
C ARG A 109 7.82 8.73 -23.51
N SER A 110 7.16 8.16 -24.52
CA SER A 110 5.91 7.42 -24.37
C SER A 110 6.23 6.01 -23.84
N PRO A 111 5.62 5.59 -22.73
CA PRO A 111 5.99 4.34 -22.11
C PRO A 111 5.47 3.13 -22.89
N VAL A 112 6.36 2.19 -23.20
CA VAL A 112 6.01 0.89 -23.81
C VAL A 112 5.84 -0.14 -22.69
N VAL A 113 4.68 -0.82 -22.67
CA VAL A 113 4.32 -1.79 -21.62
C VAL A 113 4.53 -3.22 -22.11
N PHE A 114 5.21 -4.01 -21.30
CA PHE A 114 5.45 -5.43 -21.50
C PHE A 114 4.86 -6.24 -20.34
N ASN A 115 4.26 -7.40 -20.67
CA ASN A 115 3.70 -8.31 -19.69
C ASN A 115 4.71 -9.41 -19.38
N LEU A 116 5.06 -9.57 -18.11
CA LEU A 116 5.94 -10.63 -17.62
C LEU A 116 5.10 -11.89 -17.38
N THR A 117 5.13 -12.80 -18.35
CA THR A 117 4.26 -13.99 -18.35
C THR A 117 4.85 -15.16 -17.56
N ARG A 118 6.18 -15.19 -17.40
CA ARG A 118 6.87 -16.25 -16.66
C ARG A 118 7.13 -15.90 -15.20
N VAL A 119 6.84 -14.67 -14.80
CA VAL A 119 7.05 -14.17 -13.44
C VAL A 119 5.74 -14.30 -12.65
N PRO A 120 5.71 -15.11 -11.57
CA PRO A 120 4.49 -15.31 -10.80
C PRO A 120 4.09 -14.06 -9.99
N SER A 121 2.89 -14.09 -9.40
CA SER A 121 2.53 -13.14 -8.34
C SER A 121 3.43 -13.30 -7.12
N GLN A 122 3.58 -12.24 -6.32
CA GLN A 122 4.30 -12.24 -5.04
C GLN A 122 3.52 -12.99 -3.96
N ASP A 123 3.42 -14.31 -4.11
CA ASP A 123 2.75 -15.20 -3.18
C ASP A 123 3.63 -15.48 -1.96
N PHE A 124 3.00 -15.52 -0.79
CA PHE A 124 3.64 -15.96 0.43
C PHE A 124 3.69 -17.49 0.44
N LEU A 125 4.88 -18.07 0.58
CA LEU A 125 5.07 -19.52 0.48
C LEU A 125 5.16 -20.19 1.84
N SER A 126 6.04 -19.74 2.73
CA SER A 126 6.21 -20.37 4.04
C SER A 126 6.92 -19.47 5.06
N HIS A 127 6.80 -19.87 6.34
CA HIS A 127 7.49 -19.28 7.49
C HIS A 127 8.33 -20.36 8.22
N LEU A 128 9.17 -21.12 7.50
CA LEU A 128 9.92 -22.20 8.14
C LEU A 128 11.12 -21.62 8.92
N LYS A 129 11.18 -21.91 10.23
CA LYS A 129 12.31 -21.58 11.12
C LYS A 129 12.70 -20.09 11.17
N GLY A 130 11.72 -19.19 11.05
CA GLY A 130 11.93 -17.74 11.17
C GLY A 130 12.29 -17.04 9.86
N ASP A 131 12.35 -17.77 8.74
CA ASP A 131 12.54 -17.21 7.41
C ASP A 131 11.19 -17.05 6.70
N ILE A 132 10.88 -15.83 6.25
CA ILE A 132 9.63 -15.51 5.54
C ILE A 132 9.96 -15.54 4.05
N ARG A 133 9.43 -16.53 3.32
CA ARG A 133 9.73 -16.71 1.91
C ARG A 133 8.59 -16.32 1.00
N PHE A 134 8.96 -15.63 -0.09
CA PHE A 134 8.05 -15.24 -1.15
C PHE A 134 8.43 -15.92 -2.47
N SER A 135 7.47 -16.06 -3.36
CA SER A 135 7.70 -16.57 -4.72
C SER A 135 8.67 -15.69 -5.53
N VAL A 136 8.69 -14.39 -5.26
CA VAL A 136 9.61 -13.41 -5.84
C VAL A 136 10.11 -12.52 -4.70
N GLU A 137 11.42 -12.46 -4.50
CA GLU A 137 12.09 -11.74 -3.41
C GLU A 137 13.08 -10.69 -3.94
N SER A 138 13.65 -10.94 -5.12
CA SER A 138 14.53 -10.00 -5.79
C SER A 138 14.31 -10.03 -7.30
N TYR A 139 14.79 -8.99 -7.98
CA TYR A 139 14.87 -8.96 -9.43
C TYR A 139 16.12 -8.21 -9.90
N GLN A 140 16.51 -8.49 -11.13
CA GLN A 140 17.64 -7.88 -11.82
C GLN A 140 17.37 -7.88 -13.34
N PHE A 141 17.89 -6.87 -14.04
CA PHE A 141 18.03 -6.91 -15.48
C PHE A 141 19.44 -7.36 -15.84
N ARG A 142 19.54 -8.38 -16.67
CA ARG A 142 20.81 -8.91 -17.15
C ARG A 142 20.95 -8.70 -18.65
N LYS A 143 22.20 -8.65 -19.12
CA LYS A 143 22.53 -8.55 -20.55
C LYS A 143 21.80 -7.39 -21.23
N CYS A 144 21.76 -6.24 -20.56
CA CYS A 144 21.08 -5.07 -21.09
C CYS A 144 21.94 -4.44 -22.18
N SER A 145 21.40 -4.33 -23.38
CA SER A 145 22.02 -3.59 -24.48
C SER A 145 21.06 -2.52 -25.00
N VAL A 146 21.62 -1.34 -25.25
CA VAL A 146 20.86 -0.16 -25.68
C VAL A 146 21.47 0.35 -26.98
N ALA A 147 20.72 0.30 -28.07
CA ALA A 147 21.08 0.89 -29.34
C ALA A 147 20.49 2.30 -29.45
N LEU A 148 21.35 3.29 -29.62
CA LEU A 148 21.02 4.68 -29.91
C LEU A 148 21.22 4.94 -31.41
N GLN A 149 20.75 6.07 -31.90
CA GLN A 149 21.01 6.48 -33.29
C GLN A 149 22.51 6.70 -33.56
N ASP A 150 23.25 7.19 -32.57
CA ASP A 150 24.67 7.55 -32.68
C ASP A 150 25.64 6.41 -32.29
N GLY A 151 25.12 5.23 -31.97
CA GLY A 151 25.94 4.07 -31.57
C GLY A 151 25.27 3.15 -30.55
N GLN A 152 26.02 2.14 -30.09
CA GLN A 152 25.53 1.14 -29.14
C GLN A 152 26.22 1.30 -27.78
N VAL A 153 25.45 1.22 -26.71
CA VAL A 153 25.97 1.15 -25.34
C VAL A 153 26.45 -0.28 -25.08
N PRO A 154 27.64 -0.49 -24.47
CA PRO A 154 28.11 -1.82 -24.12
C PRO A 154 27.12 -2.54 -23.20
N GLU A 155 27.11 -3.87 -23.30
CA GLU A 155 26.24 -4.71 -22.49
C GLU A 155 26.52 -4.51 -20.99
N PHE A 156 25.46 -4.35 -20.20
CA PHE A 156 25.57 -4.16 -18.76
C PHE A 156 24.47 -4.91 -17.99
N ASP A 157 24.74 -5.19 -16.72
CA ASP A 157 23.77 -5.72 -15.78
C ASP A 157 23.31 -4.62 -14.81
N SER A 158 22.03 -4.65 -14.42
CA SER A 158 21.52 -3.76 -13.38
C SER A 158 21.96 -4.23 -11.99
N LEU A 159 21.85 -3.35 -10.99
CA LEU A 159 21.91 -3.77 -9.60
C LEU A 159 20.74 -4.72 -9.27
N THR A 160 20.97 -5.64 -8.33
CA THR A 160 19.92 -6.50 -7.78
C THR A 160 19.06 -5.71 -6.81
N SER A 161 17.76 -5.66 -7.09
CA SER A 161 16.77 -5.00 -6.24
C SER A 161 16.07 -6.03 -5.36
N HIS A 162 16.14 -5.85 -4.05
CA HIS A 162 15.43 -6.70 -3.08
C HIS A 162 14.06 -6.09 -2.73
N LEU A 163 13.03 -6.93 -2.76
CA LEU A 163 11.66 -6.54 -2.44
C LEU A 163 11.45 -6.58 -0.92
N SER A 164 10.91 -5.48 -0.38
CA SER A 164 10.61 -5.38 1.06
C SER A 164 9.29 -6.05 1.47
N HIS A 165 8.43 -6.40 0.51
CA HIS A 165 7.08 -6.94 0.76
C HIS A 165 6.24 -6.15 1.79
N ASN A 166 6.47 -4.84 1.91
CA ASN A 166 5.76 -3.96 2.84
C ASN A 166 4.23 -3.98 2.62
N TRP A 167 3.80 -4.27 1.39
CA TRP A 167 2.39 -4.41 1.06
C TRP A 167 1.71 -5.57 1.81
N LEU A 168 2.42 -6.60 2.26
CA LEU A 168 1.85 -7.68 3.07
C LEU A 168 2.07 -7.43 4.56
N VAL A 169 3.27 -6.96 4.94
CA VAL A 169 3.70 -6.89 6.35
C VAL A 169 3.16 -5.64 7.05
N SER A 170 3.15 -4.50 6.36
CA SER A 170 2.83 -3.20 6.97
C SER A 170 1.45 -2.67 6.58
N ASP A 171 0.97 -3.01 5.39
CA ASP A 171 -0.30 -2.48 4.90
C ASP A 171 -1.51 -3.18 5.52
N THR A 172 -2.55 -2.39 5.80
CA THR A 172 -3.82 -2.89 6.32
C THR A 172 -4.76 -3.25 5.17
N TRP A 173 -5.03 -4.54 4.98
CA TRP A 173 -5.98 -5.03 3.99
C TRP A 173 -7.27 -5.52 4.64
N ASN A 174 -8.41 -5.25 4.01
CA ASN A 174 -9.70 -5.78 4.41
C ASN A 174 -10.40 -6.41 3.21
N ARG A 175 -10.83 -7.66 3.36
CA ARG A 175 -11.65 -8.34 2.35
C ARG A 175 -13.12 -7.97 2.54
N ARG A 176 -13.70 -7.20 1.60
CA ARG A 176 -15.11 -6.81 1.60
C ARG A 176 -15.67 -6.76 0.19
N TRP A 177 -16.93 -7.17 0.05
CA TRP A 177 -17.65 -7.16 -1.24
C TRP A 177 -16.93 -7.90 -2.38
N GLY A 178 -16.25 -8.99 -2.07
CA GLY A 178 -15.56 -9.82 -3.06
C GLY A 178 -14.15 -9.36 -3.45
N ALA A 179 -13.68 -8.21 -2.94
CA ALA A 179 -12.36 -7.66 -3.23
C ALA A 179 -11.55 -7.38 -1.96
N PHE A 180 -10.22 -7.27 -2.12
CA PHE A 180 -9.32 -6.76 -1.10
C PHE A 180 -9.20 -5.24 -1.22
N TRP A 181 -9.44 -4.53 -0.12
CA TRP A 181 -9.34 -3.09 -0.06
C TRP A 181 -8.18 -2.68 0.85
N ASN A 182 -7.30 -1.84 0.33
CA ASN A 182 -6.28 -1.22 1.16
C ASN A 182 -6.92 -0.14 2.04
N CYS A 183 -6.64 -0.21 3.35
CA CYS A 183 -7.25 0.63 4.38
C CYS A 183 -6.21 1.51 5.10
N ASN A 184 -5.01 1.68 4.55
CA ASN A 184 -3.95 2.46 5.19
C ASN A 184 -4.39 3.88 5.53
N SER A 185 -5.05 4.56 4.60
CA SER A 185 -5.57 5.91 4.83
C SER A 185 -6.56 5.96 6.00
N ILE A 186 -7.42 4.95 6.13
CA ILE A 186 -8.39 4.83 7.23
C ILE A 186 -7.66 4.59 8.55
N THR A 187 -6.68 3.67 8.57
CA THR A 187 -5.86 3.39 9.74
C THR A 187 -5.08 4.63 10.18
N TYR A 188 -4.51 5.36 9.22
CA TYR A 188 -3.77 6.59 9.48
C TYR A 188 -4.66 7.69 10.06
N ALA A 189 -5.83 7.94 9.48
CA ALA A 189 -6.78 8.93 10.00
C ALA A 189 -7.26 8.59 11.43
N LYS A 190 -7.46 7.31 11.74
CA LYS A 190 -7.76 6.87 13.12
C LYS A 190 -6.61 7.14 14.08
N ARG A 191 -5.36 6.90 13.64
CA ARG A 191 -4.17 7.25 14.42
C ARG A 191 -4.04 8.76 14.62
N GLU A 192 -4.39 9.58 13.65
CA GLU A 192 -4.43 11.04 13.85
C GLU A 192 -5.45 11.46 14.92
N ILE A 193 -6.65 10.88 14.92
CA ILE A 193 -7.65 11.12 15.99
C ILE A 193 -7.06 10.71 17.35
N GLU A 194 -6.39 9.57 17.43
CA GLU A 194 -5.73 9.09 18.64
C GLU A 194 -4.63 10.04 19.12
N ILE A 195 -3.77 10.50 18.21
CA ILE A 195 -2.71 11.49 18.47
C ILE A 195 -3.33 12.79 18.97
N ASN A 196 -4.43 13.25 18.36
CA ASN A 196 -5.14 14.46 18.79
C ASN A 196 -5.72 14.31 20.20
N TRP A 197 -6.25 13.14 20.58
CA TRP A 197 -6.65 12.90 21.97
C TRP A 197 -5.46 12.92 22.94
N LYS A 198 -4.39 12.22 22.58
CA LYS A 198 -3.19 12.09 23.43
C LYS A 198 -2.44 13.42 23.60
N TRP A 199 -2.37 14.24 22.55
CA TRP A 199 -1.51 15.43 22.54
C TRP A 199 -2.29 16.74 22.40
N GLY A 200 -3.35 16.77 21.61
CA GLY A 200 -4.21 17.96 21.49
C GLY A 200 -5.06 18.22 22.73
N PHE A 201 -5.65 17.16 23.31
CA PHE A 201 -6.52 17.26 24.49
C PHE A 201 -5.75 17.06 25.81
N ALA A 202 -4.88 16.04 25.89
CA ALA A 202 -4.17 15.74 27.14
C ALA A 202 -3.08 16.78 27.49
N THR A 203 -2.40 17.35 26.48
CA THR A 203 -1.30 18.33 26.67
C THR A 203 -1.65 19.75 26.21
N ARG A 204 -2.93 20.13 26.26
CA ARG A 204 -3.38 21.52 26.07
C ARG A 204 -2.81 22.41 27.19
N GLY A 205 -1.53 22.77 27.07
CA GLY A 205 -0.69 23.33 28.12
C GLY A 205 0.83 23.12 27.99
N GLY A 206 1.37 22.69 26.84
CA GLY A 206 2.80 22.89 26.52
C GLY A 206 3.80 22.01 27.27
N SER A 207 3.57 20.69 27.33
CA SER A 207 4.61 19.75 27.74
C SER A 207 5.36 19.25 26.49
N VAL A 208 6.18 20.11 25.88
CA VAL A 208 7.23 19.65 24.98
C VAL A 208 8.27 18.94 25.84
N TYR A 209 8.70 17.74 25.44
CA TYR A 209 9.80 17.06 26.11
C TYR A 209 11.07 17.92 25.98
N THR A 210 11.40 18.67 27.03
CA THR A 210 12.70 19.33 27.18
C THR A 210 13.61 18.41 27.98
N PRO A 211 14.72 17.90 27.41
CA PRO A 211 15.65 17.01 28.11
C PRO A 211 16.37 17.66 29.32
N LEU A 212 16.08 18.93 29.63
CA LEU A 212 16.78 19.74 30.63
C LEU A 212 15.85 20.57 31.53
N SER A 213 14.62 20.14 31.83
CA SER A 213 13.81 20.85 32.83
C SER A 213 14.04 20.28 34.23
N SER A 214 14.60 21.12 35.12
CA SER A 214 14.66 20.89 36.55
C SER A 214 13.30 20.41 37.08
N ARG A 215 13.29 19.24 37.72
CA ARG A 215 12.10 18.67 38.37
C ARG A 215 11.67 19.57 39.53
N ARG A 216 10.83 20.57 39.27
CA ARG A 216 9.86 21.02 40.27
C ARG A 216 8.68 20.08 40.15
N TYR A 217 8.45 19.29 41.22
CA TYR A 217 7.24 18.50 41.41
C TYR A 217 6.03 19.45 41.47
N SER A 218 5.53 19.82 40.29
CA SER A 218 4.17 20.33 40.15
C SER A 218 3.24 19.18 40.53
N LYS A 219 2.50 19.34 41.64
CA LYS A 219 1.42 18.43 42.02
C LYS A 219 0.52 18.30 40.81
N THR A 220 0.43 17.11 40.24
CA THR A 220 -0.44 16.84 39.10
C THR A 220 -1.87 17.15 39.55
N PRO A 221 -2.55 18.16 38.98
CA PRO A 221 -3.88 18.54 39.44
C PRO A 221 -4.83 17.36 39.27
N PHE A 222 -5.85 17.21 40.13
CA PHE A 222 -6.82 16.11 40.04
C PHE A 222 -7.51 16.02 38.66
N TRP A 223 -7.68 17.16 37.98
CA TRP A 223 -8.12 17.25 36.58
C TRP A 223 -7.24 16.47 35.58
N SER A 224 -5.96 16.26 35.90
CA SER A 224 -5.05 15.44 35.10
C SER A 224 -5.41 13.95 35.15
N LEU A 225 -5.95 13.44 36.26
CA LEU A 225 -6.44 12.06 36.36
C LEU A 225 -7.70 11.87 35.52
N TRP A 226 -8.68 12.79 35.63
CA TRP A 226 -9.89 12.76 34.81
C TRP A 226 -9.58 12.88 33.32
N ARG A 227 -8.67 13.80 32.93
CA ARG A 227 -8.22 13.90 31.53
C ARG A 227 -7.54 12.63 31.05
N ARG A 228 -6.70 11.99 31.87
CA ARG A 228 -6.08 10.70 31.53
C ARG A 228 -7.12 9.60 31.34
N ALA A 229 -8.14 9.54 32.19
CA ALA A 229 -9.25 8.60 32.05
C ALA A 229 -10.03 8.83 30.75
N VAL A 230 -10.37 10.09 30.44
CA VAL A 230 -11.05 10.45 29.19
C VAL A 230 -10.20 10.09 27.98
N VAL A 231 -8.90 10.43 27.97
CA VAL A 231 -8.00 10.08 26.87
C VAL A 231 -7.89 8.57 26.72
N TRP A 232 -7.77 7.82 27.82
CA TRP A 232 -7.73 6.36 27.78
C TRP A 232 -8.99 5.74 27.20
N VAL A 233 -10.18 6.28 27.53
CA VAL A 233 -11.45 5.87 26.92
C VAL A 233 -11.45 6.24 25.43
N MET A 234 -11.21 7.51 25.10
CA MET A 234 -11.34 8.02 23.73
C MET A 234 -10.32 7.47 22.75
N THR A 235 -9.21 6.92 23.24
CA THR A 235 -8.17 6.24 22.44
C THR A 235 -8.43 4.74 22.27
N ARG A 236 -9.53 4.19 22.81
CA ARG A 236 -9.87 2.77 22.59
C ARG A 236 -10.19 2.51 21.11
N PRO A 237 -9.74 1.39 20.52
CA PRO A 237 -9.87 1.13 19.08
C PRO A 237 -11.30 1.18 18.53
N TRP A 238 -12.27 0.73 19.32
CA TRP A 238 -13.69 0.75 18.95
C TRP A 238 -14.25 2.19 18.97
N ILE A 239 -13.89 3.01 19.96
CA ILE A 239 -14.29 4.42 20.02
C ILE A 239 -13.67 5.20 18.87
N LEU A 240 -12.38 5.01 18.59
CA LEU A 240 -11.73 5.64 17.44
C LEU A 240 -12.42 5.29 16.13
N THR A 241 -12.87 4.05 15.99
CA THR A 241 -13.63 3.61 14.80
C THR A 241 -15.00 4.29 14.72
N ILE A 242 -15.72 4.40 15.84
CA ILE A 242 -17.02 5.12 15.90
C ILE A 242 -16.82 6.61 15.57
N GLN A 243 -15.83 7.26 16.20
CA GLN A 243 -15.50 8.67 15.95
C GLN A 243 -15.18 8.92 14.48
N PHE A 244 -14.35 8.06 13.88
CA PHE A 244 -14.00 8.14 12.47
C PHE A 244 -15.25 8.05 11.58
N TRP A 245 -16.08 7.02 11.76
CA TRP A 245 -17.27 6.85 10.92
C TRP A 245 -18.30 7.95 11.15
N ALA A 246 -18.50 8.41 12.38
CA ALA A 246 -19.35 9.55 12.69
C ALA A 246 -18.88 10.82 11.97
N ALA A 247 -17.57 11.08 11.95
CA ALA A 247 -16.98 12.22 11.25
C ALA A 247 -17.14 12.15 9.71
N ILE A 248 -17.02 10.96 9.13
CA ILE A 248 -17.21 10.75 7.69
C ILE A 248 -18.71 10.85 7.31
N TRP A 249 -19.59 10.23 8.10
CA TRP A 249 -21.03 10.21 7.83
C TRP A 249 -21.70 11.57 8.04
N SER A 250 -21.18 12.38 8.97
CA SER A 250 -21.65 13.76 9.16
C SER A 250 -21.31 14.66 7.97
N ARG A 251 -20.48 14.21 7.01
CA ARG A 251 -19.95 14.96 5.85
C ARG A 251 -19.16 16.22 6.21
N GLN A 252 -18.91 16.46 7.50
CA GLN A 252 -18.13 17.60 7.97
C GLN A 252 -16.63 17.37 7.79
N PHE A 253 -16.19 16.11 7.65
CA PHE A 253 -14.80 15.76 7.48
C PHE A 253 -14.58 14.93 6.23
N VAL A 254 -13.51 15.25 5.51
CA VAL A 254 -13.06 14.54 4.30
C VAL A 254 -11.62 14.13 4.51
N LEU A 255 -11.25 12.96 3.99
CA LEU A 255 -9.85 12.56 3.93
C LEU A 255 -9.14 13.42 2.88
N ASP A 256 -8.11 14.15 3.29
CA ASP A 256 -7.26 14.97 2.42
C ASP A 256 -6.31 14.10 1.58
N GLU A 257 -5.61 14.66 0.59
CA GLU A 257 -4.65 13.96 -0.28
C GLU A 257 -3.50 13.30 0.50
N ASN A 258 -3.20 13.84 1.67
CA ASN A 258 -2.20 13.33 2.61
C ASN A 258 -2.77 12.32 3.63
N ASP A 259 -3.95 11.76 3.35
CA ASP A 259 -4.68 10.82 4.22
C ASP A 259 -5.09 11.39 5.58
N ARG A 260 -5.03 12.72 5.72
CA ARG A 260 -5.40 13.42 6.96
C ARG A 260 -6.88 13.68 7.03
N LEU A 261 -7.43 13.68 8.24
CA LEU A 261 -8.84 14.02 8.44
C LEU A 261 -8.99 15.55 8.55
N ARG A 262 -9.53 16.20 7.51
CA ARG A 262 -9.74 17.66 7.49
C ARG A 262 -11.21 18.01 7.51
N ARG A 263 -11.55 19.10 8.19
CA ARG A 263 -12.90 19.68 8.15
C ARG A 263 -13.11 20.28 6.75
N ARG A 264 -14.27 20.00 6.15
CA ARG A 264 -14.68 20.55 4.86
C ARG A 264 -14.99 22.03 4.96
#